data_AF-A0A1C5SNI4-F1
#
_entry.id   AF-A0A1C5SNI4-F1
#
_cell.length_a   1.000
_cell.length_b   1.000
_cell.length_c   1.000
_cell.angle_alpha   90.00
_cell.angle_beta   90.00
_cell.angle_gamma   90.00
#
_symmetry.space_group_name_H-M   'P 1'
#
loop_
_entity.id
_entity.type
_entity.pdbx_description
1 polymer ?
#
loop_
_entity_poly.entity_id
_entity_poly.type
_entity_poly.pdbx_seq_one_letter_code
_entity_poly.pdbx_strand_id
1 'polypeptide(L)'
;MNYKLELKQIVEFPRCRIYRDFIQTLITTKSIRTTGGSFLFYYLVLCSYANYRTSYRRMEHITYTIGPGEWICTVTDLQEWFRCRFQHQALSILRFFEEQNYITYSLLGKNRLVKFKISDWPKDNTVLEYNYPCKKDTGFFFFPIAKVHELIGIGKCSEMDVILDLWIHAVYNDSSVLGSDSGPIVYYRDNTGNPLTSFNELGERWSLSKASVSRLLKKLEEKEYITLISFTGKHGSVIYLNNYLSVMFNISDVMIDKEEIAMKMQLPIHVPEEITIEDSASVSVSETVTDSQITVTKNDSCVPDSHMKFIVQKVAELLDSQGIPCCHCSKTRYILSPLSACKDIFNTFTLNIICPYGNAAYRFELSVSPGDESAQKMPAVAEPSALKGGE
;
A
#
# COMPACT_ATOMS: atom_id res chain seq x y z
N MET A 1 36.74 -0.54 -10.80
CA MET A 1 35.57 0.24 -11.24
C MET A 1 34.49 0.06 -10.19
N ASN A 2 33.96 1.16 -9.64
CA ASN A 2 32.90 1.12 -8.64
C ASN A 2 31.57 1.36 -9.35
N TYR A 3 30.66 0.39 -9.29
CA TYR A 3 29.32 0.51 -9.86
C TYR A 3 28.32 0.82 -8.74
N LYS A 4 27.33 1.66 -9.02
CA LYS A 4 26.16 1.87 -8.15
C LYS A 4 24.99 1.11 -8.75
N LEU A 5 24.31 0.31 -7.93
CA LEU A 5 23.11 -0.44 -8.30
C LEU A 5 21.89 0.33 -7.78
N GLU A 6 20.90 0.56 -8.64
CA GLU A 6 19.62 1.16 -8.29
C GLU A 6 18.50 0.22 -8.73
N LEU A 7 17.52 -0.02 -7.84
CA LEU A 7 16.39 -0.89 -8.09
C LEU A 7 15.10 -0.06 -8.09
N LYS A 8 14.31 -0.16 -9.16
CA LYS A 8 13.02 0.54 -9.33
C LYS A 8 11.95 -0.42 -9.79
N GLN A 9 10.73 -0.22 -9.32
CA GLN A 9 9.55 -0.92 -9.81
C GLN A 9 8.74 0.01 -10.71
N ILE A 10 8.67 -0.31 -12.01
CA ILE A 10 7.97 0.51 -12.99
C ILE A 10 6.45 0.27 -12.88
N VAL A 11 5.70 1.32 -12.53
CA VAL A 11 4.24 1.27 -12.36
C VAL A 11 3.50 0.96 -13.65
N GLU A 12 4.01 1.44 -14.79
CA GLU A 12 3.41 1.22 -16.11
C GLU A 12 3.45 -0.25 -16.54
N PHE A 13 4.26 -1.09 -15.89
CA PHE A 13 4.36 -2.50 -16.27
C PHE A 13 3.04 -3.23 -15.92
N PRO A 14 2.31 -3.78 -16.92
CA PRO A 14 0.91 -4.21 -16.75
C PRO A 14 0.73 -5.53 -15.99
N ARG A 15 1.82 -6.09 -15.45
CA ARG A 15 1.85 -7.36 -14.75
C ARG A 15 2.60 -7.22 -13.44
N CYS A 16 2.18 -7.98 -12.44
CA CYS A 16 2.87 -8.09 -11.17
C CYS A 16 3.58 -9.43 -11.07
N ARG A 17 4.82 -9.45 -10.57
CA ARG A 17 5.51 -10.69 -10.23
C ARG A 17 5.01 -11.18 -8.87
N ILE A 18 4.60 -12.44 -8.80
CA ILE A 18 4.10 -13.08 -7.58
C ILE A 18 4.92 -14.35 -7.32
N TYR A 19 5.54 -14.42 -6.15
CA TYR A 19 6.28 -15.61 -5.72
C TYR A 19 5.33 -16.72 -5.27
N ARG A 20 5.62 -17.97 -5.65
CA ARG A 20 4.83 -19.14 -5.26
C ARG A 20 4.85 -19.32 -3.75
N ASP A 21 6.02 -19.15 -3.15
CA ASP A 21 6.27 -19.36 -1.72
C ASP A 21 5.43 -18.40 -0.88
N PHE A 22 5.29 -17.16 -1.34
CA PHE A 22 4.38 -16.18 -0.75
C PHE A 22 2.94 -16.70 -0.72
N ILE A 23 2.43 -17.23 -1.83
CA ILE A 23 1.08 -17.84 -1.87
C ILE A 23 0.99 -19.07 -0.95
N GLN A 24 2.03 -19.90 -0.86
CA GLN A 24 2.06 -21.04 0.08
C GLN A 24 2.00 -20.58 1.54
N THR A 25 2.71 -19.50 1.90
CA THR A 25 2.62 -18.88 3.22
C THR A 25 1.20 -18.37 3.51
N LEU A 26 0.50 -17.80 2.52
CA LEU A 26 -0.89 -17.40 2.68
C LEU A 26 -1.84 -18.60 2.88
N ILE A 27 -1.67 -19.68 2.11
CA ILE A 27 -2.44 -20.92 2.26
C ILE A 27 -2.31 -21.49 3.68
N THR A 28 -1.10 -21.42 4.27
CA THR A 28 -0.82 -21.97 5.60
C THR A 28 -1.21 -21.04 6.76
N THR A 29 -1.21 -19.71 6.55
CA THR A 29 -1.47 -18.69 7.61
C THR A 29 -2.94 -18.62 8.03
N LYS A 30 -3.37 -19.35 9.06
CA LYS A 30 -4.80 -19.51 9.43
C LYS A 30 -5.44 -18.27 10.09
N SER A 31 -4.64 -17.25 10.40
CA SER A 31 -5.09 -16.06 11.12
C SER A 31 -5.88 -15.06 10.25
N ILE A 32 -5.85 -15.24 8.93
CA ILE A 32 -6.52 -14.41 7.92
C ILE A 32 -7.70 -15.19 7.33
N ARG A 33 -8.87 -14.55 7.30
CA ARG A 33 -10.11 -15.20 6.83
C ARG A 33 -10.25 -15.16 5.31
N THR A 34 -10.72 -16.26 4.74
CA THR A 34 -10.98 -16.43 3.29
C THR A 34 -12.48 -16.50 2.94
N THR A 35 -13.38 -16.26 3.91
CA THR A 35 -14.84 -16.40 3.71
C THR A 35 -15.45 -15.23 2.95
N GLY A 36 -16.22 -15.53 1.89
CA GLY A 36 -17.06 -14.56 1.17
C GLY A 36 -16.27 -13.57 0.31
N GLY A 37 -15.49 -14.10 -0.62
CA GLY A 37 -14.46 -13.38 -1.38
C GLY A 37 -14.78 -13.10 -2.84
N SER A 38 -13.98 -12.21 -3.43
CA SER A 38 -13.99 -11.80 -4.85
C SER A 38 -13.27 -12.80 -5.76
N PHE A 39 -12.96 -13.99 -5.22
CA PHE A 39 -12.25 -15.10 -5.87
C PHE A 39 -10.79 -14.84 -6.24
N LEU A 40 -10.22 -13.66 -5.95
CA LEU A 40 -8.82 -13.32 -6.23
C LEU A 40 -7.85 -14.31 -5.57
N PHE A 41 -8.02 -14.58 -4.27
CA PHE A 41 -7.18 -15.54 -3.55
C PHE A 41 -7.21 -16.92 -4.21
N TYR A 42 -8.40 -17.44 -4.50
CA TYR A 42 -8.54 -18.78 -5.07
C TYR A 42 -7.89 -18.88 -6.46
N TYR A 43 -8.03 -17.84 -7.28
CA TYR A 43 -7.43 -17.83 -8.61
C TYR A 43 -5.90 -17.75 -8.55
N LEU A 44 -5.34 -16.94 -7.64
CA LEU A 44 -3.90 -16.87 -7.42
C LEU A 44 -3.31 -18.18 -6.87
N VAL A 45 -4.05 -18.88 -6.01
CA VAL A 45 -3.68 -20.23 -5.57
C VAL A 45 -3.55 -21.17 -6.77
N LEU A 46 -4.52 -21.22 -7.68
CA LEU A 46 -4.42 -22.05 -8.89
C LEU A 46 -3.22 -21.67 -9.76
N CYS A 47 -3.00 -20.36 -9.96
CA CYS A 47 -1.86 -19.85 -10.71
C CYS A 47 -0.51 -20.28 -10.11
N SER A 48 -0.39 -20.29 -8.78
CA SER A 48 0.84 -20.73 -8.10
C SER A 48 1.20 -22.20 -8.39
N TYR A 49 0.20 -23.04 -8.64
CA TYR A 49 0.36 -24.46 -8.95
C TYR A 49 0.45 -24.76 -10.45
N ALA A 50 0.16 -23.82 -11.34
CA ALA A 50 0.26 -24.05 -12.78
C ALA A 50 1.71 -24.34 -13.23
N ASN A 51 1.89 -25.08 -14.31
CA ASN A 51 3.21 -25.41 -14.85
C ASN A 51 3.72 -24.34 -15.83
N TYR A 52 5.03 -24.05 -15.85
CA TYR A 52 5.62 -23.27 -16.96
C TYR A 52 5.87 -24.13 -18.19
N ARG A 53 6.15 -25.42 -17.98
CA ARG A 53 6.54 -26.37 -19.03
C ARG A 53 5.85 -27.70 -18.83
N THR A 54 5.84 -28.51 -19.88
CA THR A 54 5.35 -29.87 -19.79
C THR A 54 6.14 -30.66 -18.75
N SER A 55 5.43 -31.33 -17.84
CA SER A 55 6.01 -32.24 -16.86
C SER A 55 5.15 -33.49 -16.69
N TYR A 56 5.71 -34.51 -16.05
CA TYR A 56 5.00 -35.74 -15.74
C TYR A 56 4.77 -35.82 -14.23
N ARG A 57 3.55 -36.17 -13.82
CA ARG A 57 3.21 -36.40 -12.41
C ARG A 57 2.58 -37.78 -12.27
N ARG A 58 3.10 -38.57 -11.36
CA ARG A 58 2.53 -39.89 -11.04
C ARG A 58 1.50 -39.74 -9.93
N MET A 59 0.27 -40.19 -10.17
CA MET A 59 -0.81 -40.25 -9.18
C MET A 59 -1.58 -41.56 -9.36
N GLU A 60 -1.89 -42.26 -8.27
CA GLU A 60 -2.63 -43.53 -8.29
C GLU A 60 -2.06 -44.55 -9.31
N HIS A 61 -0.73 -44.67 -9.35
CA HIS A 61 0.04 -45.51 -10.27
C HIS A 61 -0.02 -45.14 -11.76
N ILE A 62 -0.81 -44.13 -12.15
CA ILE A 62 -0.89 -43.58 -13.51
C ILE A 62 0.03 -42.36 -13.62
N THR A 63 0.73 -42.23 -14.74
CA THR A 63 1.56 -41.06 -15.05
C THR A 63 0.76 -40.10 -15.94
N TYR A 64 0.50 -38.90 -15.43
CA TYR A 64 -0.22 -37.86 -16.14
C TYR A 64 0.76 -36.86 -16.76
N THR A 65 0.49 -36.50 -18.01
CA THR A 65 1.19 -35.40 -18.70
C THR A 65 0.50 -34.08 -18.37
N ILE A 66 1.27 -33.14 -17.84
CA ILE A 66 0.81 -31.81 -17.41
C ILE A 66 1.49 -30.78 -18.30
N GLY A 67 0.74 -30.09 -19.16
CA GLY A 67 1.26 -29.04 -20.02
C GLY A 67 1.50 -27.70 -19.31
N PRO A 68 1.99 -26.68 -20.02
CA PRO A 68 2.05 -25.30 -19.54
C PRO A 68 0.65 -24.79 -19.14
N GLY A 69 0.56 -24.11 -18.00
CA GLY A 69 -0.69 -23.61 -17.44
C GLY A 69 -1.55 -24.69 -16.77
N GLU A 70 -1.14 -25.96 -16.82
CA GLU A 70 -1.92 -27.07 -16.29
C GLU A 70 -1.42 -27.52 -14.91
N TRP A 71 -2.33 -28.14 -14.16
CA TRP A 71 -2.00 -28.91 -12.97
C TRP A 71 -3.02 -30.03 -12.73
N ILE A 72 -2.58 -31.11 -12.10
CA ILE A 72 -3.45 -32.19 -11.63
C ILE A 72 -3.24 -32.41 -10.14
N CYS A 73 -4.32 -32.56 -9.37
CA CYS A 73 -4.30 -32.71 -7.92
C CYS A 73 -5.53 -33.48 -7.43
N THR A 74 -5.57 -33.84 -6.15
CA THR A 74 -6.76 -34.44 -5.55
C THR A 74 -7.78 -33.37 -5.18
N VAL A 75 -9.06 -33.73 -5.07
CA VAL A 75 -10.10 -32.80 -4.56
C VAL A 75 -9.81 -32.39 -3.11
N THR A 76 -9.17 -33.28 -2.33
CA THR A 76 -8.69 -32.97 -0.97
C THR A 76 -7.62 -31.88 -0.98
N ASP A 77 -6.64 -31.94 -1.90
CA ASP A 77 -5.60 -30.91 -2.00
C ASP A 77 -6.24 -29.54 -2.27
N LEU A 78 -7.18 -29.46 -3.21
CA LEU A 78 -7.90 -28.22 -3.53
C LEU A 78 -8.69 -27.68 -2.35
N GLN A 79 -9.37 -28.56 -1.60
CA GLN A 79 -10.08 -28.17 -0.39
C GLN A 79 -9.12 -27.51 0.62
N GLU A 80 -7.93 -28.09 0.82
CA GLU A 80 -6.92 -27.55 1.74
C GLU A 80 -6.36 -26.22 1.22
N TRP A 81 -6.01 -26.13 -0.06
CA TRP A 81 -5.45 -24.92 -0.66
C TRP A 81 -6.42 -23.75 -0.62
N PHE A 82 -7.70 -23.99 -0.91
CA PHE A 82 -8.75 -22.98 -0.82
C PHE A 82 -9.27 -22.79 0.61
N ARG A 83 -8.80 -23.60 1.57
CA ARG A 83 -9.23 -23.54 2.97
C ARG A 83 -10.75 -23.71 3.12
N CYS A 84 -11.34 -24.50 2.22
CA CYS A 84 -12.75 -24.80 2.23
C CYS A 84 -13.07 -25.80 3.33
N ARG A 85 -14.26 -25.68 3.92
CA ARG A 85 -14.71 -26.67 4.91
C ARG A 85 -15.04 -28.01 4.25
N PHE A 86 -15.54 -27.97 3.02
CA PHE A 86 -15.99 -29.15 2.29
C PHE A 86 -15.47 -29.16 0.85
N GLN A 87 -15.26 -30.35 0.31
CA GLN A 87 -14.79 -30.57 -1.06
C GLN A 87 -15.70 -29.96 -2.13
N HIS A 88 -17.03 -30.03 -1.94
CA HIS A 88 -17.98 -29.46 -2.91
C HIS A 88 -17.84 -27.95 -3.06
N GLN A 89 -17.38 -27.23 -2.01
CA GLN A 89 -17.13 -25.79 -2.09
C GLN A 89 -15.94 -25.49 -3.00
N ALA A 90 -14.88 -26.31 -2.91
CA ALA A 90 -13.73 -26.19 -3.80
C ALA A 90 -14.12 -26.44 -5.27
N LEU A 91 -14.96 -27.44 -5.50
CA LEU A 91 -15.51 -27.72 -6.84
C LEU A 91 -16.43 -26.60 -7.34
N SER A 92 -17.24 -25.97 -6.47
CA SER A 92 -18.06 -24.82 -6.88
C SER A 92 -17.23 -23.60 -7.29
N ILE A 93 -16.07 -23.39 -6.65
CA ILE A 93 -15.12 -22.33 -7.02
C ILE A 93 -14.54 -22.61 -8.41
N LEU A 94 -14.13 -23.85 -8.68
CA LEU A 94 -13.63 -24.23 -10.02
C LEU A 94 -14.69 -24.08 -11.10
N ARG A 95 -15.93 -24.49 -10.81
CA ARG A 95 -17.06 -24.32 -11.72
C ARG A 95 -17.30 -22.84 -12.03
N PHE A 96 -17.26 -21.97 -11.02
CA PHE A 96 -17.37 -20.53 -11.22
C PHE A 96 -16.26 -20.00 -12.16
N PHE A 97 -15.01 -20.42 -11.96
CA PHE A 97 -13.91 -20.02 -12.84
C PHE A 97 -14.05 -20.53 -14.27
N GLU A 98 -14.59 -21.74 -14.46
CA GLU A 98 -14.85 -22.29 -15.79
C GLU A 98 -15.99 -21.55 -16.50
N GLU A 99 -17.09 -21.25 -15.79
CA GLU A 99 -18.23 -20.48 -16.32
C GLU A 99 -17.81 -19.07 -16.76
N GLN A 100 -16.82 -18.48 -16.08
CA GLN A 100 -16.23 -17.18 -16.44
C GLN A 100 -15.02 -17.27 -17.38
N ASN A 101 -14.69 -18.46 -17.90
CA ASN A 101 -13.57 -18.74 -18.83
C ASN A 101 -12.16 -18.45 -18.28
N TYR A 102 -11.99 -18.30 -16.96
CA TYR A 102 -10.67 -18.14 -16.35
C TYR A 102 -9.83 -19.42 -16.43
N ILE A 103 -10.49 -20.58 -16.34
CA ILE A 103 -9.88 -21.90 -16.40
C ILE A 103 -10.73 -22.86 -17.24
N THR A 104 -10.15 -24.00 -17.60
CA THR A 104 -10.88 -25.22 -17.96
C THR A 104 -10.51 -26.33 -16.98
N TYR A 105 -11.44 -27.18 -16.56
CA TYR A 105 -11.08 -28.31 -15.69
C TYR A 105 -11.79 -29.62 -16.06
N SER A 106 -11.23 -30.74 -15.60
CA SER A 106 -11.78 -32.07 -15.79
C SER A 106 -11.63 -32.90 -14.51
N LEU A 107 -12.66 -33.69 -14.23
CA LEU A 107 -12.67 -34.65 -13.12
C LEU A 107 -12.22 -36.02 -13.63
N LEU A 108 -11.27 -36.62 -12.92
CA LEU A 108 -10.65 -37.90 -13.26
C LEU A 108 -10.74 -38.87 -12.07
N GLY A 109 -10.50 -40.16 -12.32
CA GLY A 109 -10.39 -41.18 -11.27
C GLY A 109 -11.63 -41.27 -10.37
N LYS A 110 -12.82 -41.42 -10.96
CA LYS A 110 -14.12 -41.41 -10.25
C LYS A 110 -14.36 -40.12 -9.45
N ASN A 111 -14.04 -38.96 -10.03
CA ASN A 111 -14.19 -37.62 -9.44
C ASN A 111 -13.33 -37.37 -8.19
N ARG A 112 -12.22 -38.09 -8.03
CA ARG A 112 -11.26 -37.86 -6.93
C ARG A 112 -10.12 -36.94 -7.32
N LEU A 113 -9.83 -36.86 -8.61
CA LEU A 113 -8.75 -36.05 -9.18
C LEU A 113 -9.33 -34.90 -9.99
N VAL A 114 -8.68 -33.75 -9.91
CA VAL A 114 -8.98 -32.57 -10.71
C VAL A 114 -7.76 -32.24 -11.54
N LYS A 115 -7.95 -32.16 -12.86
CA LYS A 115 -6.98 -31.55 -13.76
C LYS A 115 -7.53 -30.22 -14.25
N PHE A 116 -6.84 -29.11 -13.97
CA PHE A 116 -7.23 -27.78 -14.43
C PHE A 116 -6.15 -27.16 -15.33
N LYS A 117 -6.55 -26.17 -16.12
CA LYS A 117 -5.70 -25.36 -16.98
C LYS A 117 -6.11 -23.89 -16.90
N ILE A 118 -5.14 -23.00 -16.68
CA ILE A 118 -5.34 -21.56 -16.69
C ILE A 118 -5.37 -21.07 -18.15
N SER A 119 -6.44 -20.37 -18.55
CA SER A 119 -6.71 -20.03 -19.97
C SER A 119 -5.61 -19.16 -20.61
N ASP A 120 -5.22 -18.06 -19.97
CA ASP A 120 -4.26 -17.09 -20.52
C ASP A 120 -2.80 -17.31 -20.07
N TRP A 121 -2.49 -18.47 -19.49
CA TRP A 121 -1.19 -18.69 -18.89
C TRP A 121 0.01 -18.40 -19.80
N PRO A 122 0.06 -18.89 -21.06
CA PRO A 122 1.18 -18.61 -21.95
C PRO A 122 1.31 -17.11 -22.25
N LYS A 123 0.20 -16.41 -22.49
CA LYS A 123 0.17 -14.97 -22.77
C LYS A 123 0.80 -14.18 -21.61
N ASP A 124 0.40 -14.50 -20.39
CA ASP A 124 0.82 -13.78 -19.19
C ASP A 124 2.27 -14.12 -18.79
N ASN A 125 2.73 -15.34 -19.07
CA ASN A 125 3.99 -15.92 -18.57
C ASN A 125 5.01 -16.33 -19.65
N THR A 126 4.87 -15.84 -20.88
CA THR A 126 5.76 -16.12 -22.04
C THR A 126 7.26 -16.09 -21.72
N VAL A 127 7.72 -15.14 -20.89
CA VAL A 127 9.15 -14.93 -20.56
C VAL A 127 9.74 -16.11 -19.76
N LEU A 128 8.91 -16.90 -19.07
CA LEU A 128 9.35 -18.00 -18.21
C LEU A 128 9.61 -19.31 -18.97
N GLU A 129 9.35 -19.34 -20.28
CA GLU A 129 9.52 -20.53 -21.12
C GLU A 129 10.97 -20.97 -21.28
N TYR A 130 11.98 -20.11 -21.05
CA TYR A 130 13.35 -20.40 -21.49
C TYR A 130 14.31 -21.05 -20.48
N ASN A 131 14.21 -20.92 -19.15
CA ASN A 131 15.22 -21.52 -18.25
C ASN A 131 14.82 -21.93 -16.82
N TYR A 132 13.55 -21.89 -16.40
CA TYR A 132 13.22 -22.15 -14.98
C TYR A 132 12.67 -23.56 -14.70
N PRO A 133 13.27 -24.34 -13.77
CA PRO A 133 12.69 -25.61 -13.33
C PRO A 133 11.34 -25.37 -12.63
N CYS A 134 10.33 -26.19 -12.95
CA CYS A 134 8.99 -26.10 -12.37
C CYS A 134 8.91 -26.67 -10.94
N LYS A 135 9.71 -26.11 -10.03
CA LYS A 135 9.55 -26.35 -8.59
C LYS A 135 8.29 -25.62 -8.11
N LYS A 136 7.54 -26.23 -7.19
CA LYS A 136 6.20 -25.72 -6.75
C LYS A 136 6.30 -24.87 -5.48
N ASP A 137 7.35 -25.13 -4.75
CA ASP A 137 7.85 -24.54 -3.53
C ASP A 137 8.94 -23.50 -3.77
N THR A 138 9.25 -23.19 -5.03
CA THR A 138 10.17 -22.10 -5.40
C THR A 138 9.80 -21.50 -6.75
N GLY A 139 10.02 -20.19 -6.92
CA GLY A 139 9.82 -19.46 -8.18
C GLY A 139 8.68 -18.43 -8.15
N PHE A 140 8.37 -17.85 -9.30
CA PHE A 140 7.39 -16.77 -9.43
C PHE A 140 6.64 -16.82 -10.76
N PHE A 141 5.42 -16.30 -10.81
CA PHE A 141 4.65 -16.09 -12.04
C PHE A 141 4.30 -14.61 -12.19
N PHE A 142 3.97 -14.20 -13.41
CA PHE A 142 3.40 -12.89 -13.68
C PHE A 142 1.87 -12.98 -13.67
N PHE A 143 1.26 -11.99 -13.02
CA PHE A 143 -0.17 -11.84 -12.91
C PHE A 143 -0.62 -10.49 -13.48
N PRO A 144 -1.55 -10.45 -14.45
CA PRO A 144 -2.02 -9.19 -15.02
C PRO A 144 -2.78 -8.33 -14.01
N ILE A 145 -2.48 -7.03 -13.96
CA ILE A 145 -3.20 -6.07 -13.12
C ILE A 145 -4.68 -5.98 -13.52
N ALA A 146 -4.98 -6.04 -14.83
CA ALA A 146 -6.35 -6.06 -15.34
C ALA A 146 -7.20 -7.18 -14.71
N LYS A 147 -6.65 -8.39 -14.56
CA LYS A 147 -7.34 -9.52 -13.92
C LYS A 147 -7.60 -9.29 -12.44
N VAL A 148 -6.78 -8.50 -11.75
CA VAL A 148 -7.04 -8.13 -10.35
C VAL A 148 -8.30 -7.28 -10.27
N HIS A 149 -8.43 -6.26 -11.12
CA HIS A 149 -9.60 -5.40 -11.15
C HIS A 149 -10.88 -6.18 -11.50
N GLU A 150 -10.79 -7.09 -12.47
CA GLU A 150 -11.90 -7.99 -12.83
C GLU A 150 -12.34 -8.84 -11.64
N LEU A 151 -11.40 -9.56 -11.00
CA LEU A 151 -11.70 -10.46 -9.88
C LEU A 151 -12.25 -9.69 -8.68
N ILE A 152 -11.57 -8.61 -8.27
CA ILE A 152 -12.01 -7.76 -7.14
C ILE A 152 -13.43 -7.22 -7.35
N GLY A 153 -13.81 -6.90 -8.58
CA GLY A 153 -15.14 -6.40 -8.92
C GLY A 153 -16.27 -7.43 -8.87
N ILE A 154 -15.99 -8.74 -8.76
CA ILE A 154 -17.03 -9.79 -8.77
C ILE A 154 -17.93 -9.73 -7.54
N GLY A 155 -17.40 -9.29 -6.39
CA GLY A 155 -18.18 -9.22 -5.18
C GLY A 155 -17.39 -8.80 -3.96
N LYS A 156 -17.93 -9.13 -2.80
CA LYS A 156 -17.33 -8.80 -1.50
C LYS A 156 -15.96 -9.43 -1.37
N CYS A 157 -14.94 -8.65 -1.03
CA CYS A 157 -13.60 -9.16 -0.79
C CYS A 157 -13.49 -9.79 0.60
N SER A 158 -12.79 -10.93 0.67
CA SER A 158 -12.33 -11.50 1.93
C SER A 158 -11.10 -10.76 2.46
N GLU A 159 -10.70 -11.01 3.71
CA GLU A 159 -9.46 -10.42 4.26
C GLU A 159 -8.24 -10.80 3.40
N MET A 160 -8.24 -12.01 2.86
CA MET A 160 -7.18 -12.51 1.99
C MET A 160 -7.15 -11.80 0.64
N ASP A 161 -8.33 -11.55 0.05
CA ASP A 161 -8.42 -10.82 -1.22
C ASP A 161 -7.92 -9.39 -1.06
N VAL A 162 -8.23 -8.74 0.08
CA VAL A 162 -7.74 -7.39 0.40
C VAL A 162 -6.22 -7.36 0.51
N ILE A 163 -5.62 -8.30 1.26
CA ILE A 163 -4.15 -8.36 1.38
C ILE A 163 -3.50 -8.53 0.01
N LEU A 164 -4.03 -9.42 -0.83
CA LEU A 164 -3.51 -9.66 -2.18
C LEU A 164 -3.69 -8.43 -3.09
N ASP A 165 -4.82 -7.75 -2.99
CA ASP A 165 -5.06 -6.52 -3.74
C ASP A 165 -4.07 -5.42 -3.34
N LEU A 166 -3.88 -5.18 -2.04
CA LEU A 166 -2.86 -4.24 -1.54
C LEU A 166 -1.46 -4.63 -2.02
N TRP A 167 -1.11 -5.92 -1.90
CA TRP A 167 0.17 -6.46 -2.33
C TRP A 167 0.45 -6.14 -3.80
N ILE A 168 -0.48 -6.47 -4.70
CA ILE A 168 -0.28 -6.34 -6.16
C ILE A 168 -0.16 -4.87 -6.59
N HIS A 169 -0.80 -3.96 -5.86
CA HIS A 169 -0.76 -2.53 -6.10
C HIS A 169 0.37 -1.81 -5.36
N ALA A 170 1.24 -2.54 -4.66
CA ALA A 170 2.41 -1.92 -4.04
C ALA A 170 3.46 -1.52 -5.08
N VAL A 171 4.03 -0.34 -4.87
CA VAL A 171 5.00 0.30 -5.74
C VAL A 171 6.19 0.72 -4.89
N TYR A 172 7.39 0.42 -5.36
CA TYR A 172 8.63 0.79 -4.69
C TYR A 172 9.57 1.55 -5.62
N ASN A 173 10.02 2.71 -5.15
CA ASN A 173 11.04 3.55 -5.78
C ASN A 173 10.71 3.94 -7.23
N ASP A 174 9.45 4.32 -7.49
CA ASP A 174 9.01 4.88 -8.77
C ASP A 174 8.83 6.39 -8.63
N SER A 175 9.61 7.18 -9.37
CA SER A 175 9.57 8.64 -9.30
C SER A 175 8.22 9.25 -9.72
N SER A 176 7.36 8.49 -10.40
CA SER A 176 6.01 8.94 -10.76
C SER A 176 5.01 8.83 -9.61
N VAL A 177 5.34 8.12 -8.52
CA VAL A 177 4.46 7.89 -7.38
C VAL A 177 5.04 8.50 -6.12
N LEU A 178 4.31 9.46 -5.55
CA LEU A 178 4.70 10.16 -4.33
C LEU A 178 4.85 9.17 -3.17
N GLY A 179 5.92 9.31 -2.38
CA GLY A 179 6.20 8.49 -1.19
C GLY A 179 6.69 7.06 -1.46
N SER A 180 6.77 6.62 -2.72
CA SER A 180 7.25 5.26 -3.05
C SER A 180 8.76 5.06 -2.78
N ASP A 181 9.51 6.14 -2.61
CA ASP A 181 10.92 6.16 -2.24
C ASP A 181 11.14 5.81 -0.76
N SER A 182 10.19 6.16 0.12
CA SER A 182 10.23 5.81 1.54
C SER A 182 9.90 4.35 1.82
N GLY A 183 9.19 3.68 0.93
CA GLY A 183 8.81 2.29 1.09
C GLY A 183 7.79 1.81 0.07
N PRO A 184 7.47 0.52 0.07
CA PRO A 184 6.49 -0.08 -0.84
C PRO A 184 5.07 0.41 -0.51
N ILE A 185 4.64 1.42 -1.25
CA ILE A 185 3.38 2.14 -1.06
C ILE A 185 2.28 1.55 -1.94
N VAL A 186 1.07 1.44 -1.42
CA VAL A 186 -0.08 0.96 -2.20
C VAL A 186 -0.58 2.10 -3.10
N TYR A 187 -0.56 1.86 -4.40
CA TYR A 187 -1.03 2.79 -5.41
C TYR A 187 -1.87 2.07 -6.49
N TYR A 188 -3.15 2.44 -6.60
CA TYR A 188 -4.12 1.78 -7.47
C TYR A 188 -4.00 2.11 -8.97
N ARG A 189 -2.88 2.71 -9.39
CA ARG A 189 -2.49 2.94 -10.80
C ARG A 189 -3.56 3.70 -11.60
N ASP A 190 -4.09 4.75 -11.00
CA ASP A 190 -5.08 5.67 -11.60
C ASP A 190 -4.45 6.80 -12.45
N ASN A 191 -3.14 6.74 -12.70
CA ASN A 191 -2.31 7.73 -13.39
C ASN A 191 -2.20 9.12 -12.71
N THR A 192 -2.64 9.27 -11.46
CA THR A 192 -2.48 10.51 -10.70
C THR A 192 -1.10 10.66 -10.04
N GLY A 193 -0.38 9.55 -9.82
CA GLY A 193 0.84 9.52 -9.00
C GLY A 193 0.58 9.74 -7.50
N ASN A 194 -0.68 9.88 -7.09
CA ASN A 194 -1.08 10.14 -5.71
C ASN A 194 -1.63 8.84 -5.06
N PRO A 195 -0.99 8.33 -4.00
CA PRO A 195 -1.41 7.10 -3.31
C PRO A 195 -2.45 7.33 -2.20
N LEU A 196 -2.88 8.57 -1.96
CA LEU A 196 -3.90 8.87 -0.96
C LEU A 196 -5.22 8.19 -1.33
N THR A 197 -5.78 7.45 -0.38
CA THR A 197 -7.09 6.81 -0.55
C THR A 197 -7.96 6.98 0.70
N SER A 198 -9.27 7.05 0.51
CA SER A 198 -10.23 7.09 1.60
C SER A 198 -10.79 5.71 1.95
N PHE A 199 -11.23 5.52 3.20
CA PHE A 199 -11.92 4.27 3.58
C PHE A 199 -13.25 4.06 2.84
N ASN A 200 -13.79 5.11 2.22
CA ASN A 200 -14.96 5.01 1.37
C ASN A 200 -14.59 4.41 0.01
N GLU A 201 -13.54 4.92 -0.66
CA GLU A 201 -13.03 4.37 -1.92
C GLU A 201 -12.62 2.91 -1.77
N LEU A 202 -11.88 2.58 -0.70
CA LEU A 202 -11.54 1.20 -0.38
C LEU A 202 -12.78 0.34 -0.11
N GLY A 203 -13.81 0.93 0.49
CA GLY A 203 -15.10 0.28 0.71
C GLY A 203 -15.82 -0.06 -0.58
N GLU A 204 -15.87 0.88 -1.51
CA GLU A 204 -16.43 0.68 -2.86
C GLU A 204 -15.65 -0.40 -3.61
N ARG A 205 -14.32 -0.30 -3.63
CA ARG A 205 -13.44 -1.27 -4.29
C ARG A 205 -13.63 -2.69 -3.77
N TRP A 206 -13.70 -2.86 -2.45
CA TRP A 206 -13.78 -4.18 -1.83
C TRP A 206 -15.21 -4.65 -1.58
N SER A 207 -16.21 -3.85 -1.95
CA SER A 207 -17.62 -4.07 -1.61
C SER A 207 -17.82 -4.30 -0.10
N LEU A 208 -17.15 -3.47 0.71
CA LEU A 208 -17.16 -3.46 2.16
C LEU A 208 -17.70 -2.14 2.70
N SER A 209 -18.35 -2.19 3.86
CA SER A 209 -18.69 -0.95 4.57
C SER A 209 -17.42 -0.23 5.03
N LYS A 210 -17.45 1.11 5.10
CA LYS A 210 -16.37 1.92 5.68
C LYS A 210 -15.90 1.39 7.05
N ALA A 211 -16.84 0.98 7.89
CA ALA A 211 -16.53 0.43 9.21
C ALA A 211 -15.84 -0.95 9.14
N SER A 212 -16.18 -1.76 8.15
CA SER A 212 -15.49 -3.04 7.89
C SER A 212 -14.07 -2.81 7.40
N VAL A 213 -13.88 -1.87 6.48
CA VAL A 213 -12.55 -1.45 5.99
C VAL A 213 -11.68 -0.97 7.13
N SER A 214 -12.18 -0.05 7.96
CA SER A 214 -11.42 0.49 9.10
C SER A 214 -10.99 -0.61 10.08
N ARG A 215 -11.90 -1.53 10.45
CA ARG A 215 -11.55 -2.66 11.34
C ARG A 215 -10.53 -3.60 10.70
N LEU A 216 -10.65 -3.85 9.39
CA LEU A 216 -9.73 -4.71 8.66
C LEU A 216 -8.33 -4.11 8.60
N LEU A 217 -8.20 -2.84 8.19
CA LEU A 217 -6.90 -2.18 8.10
C LEU A 217 -6.21 -2.09 9.47
N LYS A 218 -6.95 -1.73 10.53
CA LYS A 218 -6.42 -1.76 11.91
C LYS A 218 -5.91 -3.15 12.31
N LYS A 219 -6.67 -4.21 11.98
CA LYS A 219 -6.25 -5.58 12.24
C LYS A 219 -4.99 -5.97 11.45
N LEU A 220 -4.82 -5.47 10.23
CA LEU A 220 -3.62 -5.72 9.42
C LEU A 220 -2.41 -4.97 9.97
N GLU A 221 -2.61 -3.74 10.44
CA GLU A 221 -1.61 -2.91 11.11
C GLU A 221 -1.15 -3.53 12.44
N GLU A 222 -2.07 -3.97 13.30
CA GLU A 222 -1.77 -4.68 14.57
C GLU A 222 -0.96 -5.98 14.36
N LYS A 223 -1.08 -6.58 13.17
CA LYS A 223 -0.34 -7.78 12.78
C LYS A 223 0.91 -7.47 11.96
N GLU A 224 1.28 -6.19 11.86
CA GLU A 224 2.45 -5.71 11.14
C GLU A 224 2.49 -6.13 9.66
N TYR A 225 1.33 -6.32 9.01
CA TYR A 225 1.27 -6.51 7.55
C TYR A 225 1.39 -5.20 6.79
N ILE A 226 0.88 -4.11 7.39
CA ILE A 226 0.85 -2.79 6.79
C ILE A 226 1.27 -1.74 7.83
N THR A 227 1.74 -0.61 7.34
CA THR A 227 1.83 0.63 8.10
C THR A 227 0.76 1.58 7.54
N LEU A 228 -0.24 1.92 8.37
CA LEU A 228 -1.36 2.75 7.96
C LEU A 228 -1.16 4.19 8.46
N ILE A 229 -0.90 5.10 7.55
CA ILE A 229 -0.77 6.52 7.89
C ILE A 229 -2.08 7.21 7.55
N SER A 230 -2.87 7.50 8.58
CA SER A 230 -4.09 8.30 8.47
C SER A 230 -3.78 9.78 8.74
N PHE A 231 -4.28 10.64 7.88
CA PHE A 231 -4.17 12.09 8.02
C PHE A 231 -5.47 12.68 8.56
N THR A 232 -5.37 13.73 9.35
CA THR A 232 -6.55 14.41 9.93
C THR A 232 -7.42 15.02 8.84
N GLY A 233 -8.73 15.16 9.08
CA GLY A 233 -9.65 15.79 8.12
C GLY A 233 -10.04 14.90 6.93
N LYS A 234 -10.16 15.49 5.73
CA LYS A 234 -10.62 14.81 4.49
C LYS A 234 -9.47 14.29 3.61
N HIS A 235 -8.22 14.37 4.08
CA HIS A 235 -7.04 14.13 3.25
C HIS A 235 -6.79 12.65 2.90
N GLY A 236 -7.49 11.72 3.55
CA GLY A 236 -7.39 10.29 3.25
C GLY A 236 -6.29 9.60 4.06
N SER A 237 -5.82 8.47 3.57
CA SER A 237 -4.81 7.63 4.22
C SER A 237 -3.87 7.05 3.17
N VAL A 238 -2.63 6.82 3.58
CA VAL A 238 -1.64 6.09 2.80
C VAL A 238 -1.39 4.76 3.46
N ILE A 239 -1.21 3.72 2.65
CA ILE A 239 -0.94 2.36 3.11
C ILE A 239 0.43 1.94 2.56
N TYR A 240 1.33 1.58 3.46
CA TYR A 240 2.59 0.93 3.10
C TYR A 240 2.54 -0.54 3.49
N LEU A 241 3.21 -1.38 2.71
CA LEU A 241 3.32 -2.80 3.01
C LEU A 241 4.58 -3.11 3.80
N ASN A 242 4.42 -3.86 4.86
CA ASN A 242 5.54 -4.42 5.60
C ASN A 242 5.90 -5.78 4.99
N ASN A 243 7.16 -6.19 5.06
CA ASN A 243 7.66 -7.44 4.49
C ASN A 243 7.59 -7.55 2.95
N TYR A 244 7.24 -6.47 2.25
CA TYR A 244 7.15 -6.52 0.79
C TYR A 244 8.55 -6.58 0.16
N LEU A 245 9.51 -5.77 0.61
CA LEU A 245 10.85 -5.75 0.03
C LEU A 245 11.60 -7.04 0.37
N SER A 246 11.34 -7.63 1.54
CA SER A 246 11.94 -8.90 1.93
C SER A 246 11.42 -10.04 1.05
N VAL A 247 10.11 -10.09 0.78
CA VAL A 247 9.51 -11.09 -0.11
C VAL A 247 9.92 -10.89 -1.57
N MET A 248 9.98 -9.64 -2.05
CA MET A 248 10.23 -9.38 -3.48
C MET A 248 11.69 -9.31 -3.88
N PHE A 249 12.51 -8.75 -3.03
CA PHE A 249 13.88 -8.37 -3.38
C PHE A 249 14.90 -8.98 -2.41
N ASN A 250 14.45 -9.66 -1.35
CA ASN A 250 15.31 -10.16 -0.28
C ASN A 250 16.11 -9.01 0.37
N ILE A 251 15.45 -7.85 0.52
CA ILE A 251 15.99 -6.63 1.15
C ILE A 251 15.18 -6.36 2.41
N SER A 252 15.82 -5.88 3.48
CA SER A 252 15.12 -5.46 4.69
C SER A 252 14.21 -4.27 4.41
N ASP A 253 13.02 -4.26 5.01
CA ASP A 253 12.15 -3.09 4.90
C ASP A 253 12.72 -1.90 5.68
N VAL A 254 12.35 -0.71 5.23
CA VAL A 254 12.72 0.56 5.86
C VAL A 254 11.63 0.96 6.85
N MET A 255 12.03 1.51 7.99
CA MET A 255 11.09 2.08 8.95
C MET A 255 10.44 3.34 8.34
N ILE A 256 9.12 3.41 8.38
CA ILE A 256 8.37 4.49 7.74
C ILE A 256 7.96 5.52 8.80
N ASP A 257 8.44 6.75 8.65
CA ASP A 257 8.17 7.87 9.55
C ASP A 257 6.94 8.65 9.08
N LYS A 258 5.97 8.85 9.99
CA LYS A 258 4.68 9.45 9.64
C LYS A 258 4.83 10.92 9.24
N GLU A 259 5.67 11.65 9.95
CA GLU A 259 5.93 13.07 9.76
C GLU A 259 6.66 13.29 8.42
N GLU A 260 7.61 12.43 8.06
CA GLU A 260 8.30 12.48 6.76
C GLU A 260 7.30 12.32 5.61
N ILE A 261 6.41 11.33 5.69
CA ILE A 261 5.40 11.11 4.65
C ILE A 261 4.41 12.28 4.57
N ALA A 262 3.97 12.82 5.72
CA ALA A 262 3.06 13.96 5.74
C ALA A 262 3.65 15.17 4.99
N MET A 263 4.94 15.45 5.20
CA MET A 263 5.63 16.54 4.50
C MET A 263 5.81 16.25 3.00
N LYS A 264 6.19 15.03 2.62
CA LYS A 264 6.30 14.64 1.20
C LYS A 264 4.97 14.76 0.46
N MET A 265 3.86 14.45 1.13
CA MET A 265 2.51 14.57 0.58
C MET A 265 1.96 16.00 0.60
N GLN A 266 2.75 16.98 1.08
CA GLN A 266 2.36 18.38 1.19
C GLN A 266 1.04 18.58 1.97
N LEU A 267 0.83 17.76 2.99
CA LEU A 267 -0.41 17.79 3.75
C LEU A 267 -0.41 18.94 4.76
N PRO A 268 -1.57 19.58 4.99
CA PRO A 268 -1.64 20.71 5.89
C PRO A 268 -1.32 20.28 7.32
N ILE A 269 -0.41 21.01 7.96
CA ILE A 269 -0.13 20.88 9.38
C ILE A 269 -1.27 21.54 10.14
N HIS A 270 -2.05 20.76 10.88
CA HIS A 270 -3.07 21.34 11.76
C HIS A 270 -2.39 21.97 12.98
N VAL A 271 -2.44 23.30 13.05
CA VAL A 271 -2.03 24.04 14.24
C VAL A 271 -3.24 24.11 15.18
N PRO A 272 -3.17 23.59 16.42
CA PRO A 272 -4.28 23.70 17.38
C PRO A 272 -4.63 25.17 17.62
N GLU A 273 -5.91 25.53 17.49
CA GLU A 273 -6.34 26.94 17.57
C GLU A 273 -6.25 27.53 18.99
N GLU A 274 -6.11 26.73 20.05
CA GLU A 274 -5.85 27.21 21.40
C GLU A 274 -4.94 26.24 22.16
N ILE A 275 -3.81 26.73 22.67
CA ILE A 275 -2.99 26.02 23.67
C ILE A 275 -3.70 26.22 25.02
N THR A 276 -4.84 25.56 25.23
CA THR A 276 -5.44 25.41 26.56
C THR A 276 -4.95 24.09 27.16
N ILE A 277 -4.50 24.17 28.41
CA ILE A 277 -3.67 23.18 29.12
C ILE A 277 -4.42 21.86 29.44
N GLU A 278 -5.64 21.63 28.97
CA GLU A 278 -6.48 20.53 29.49
C GLU A 278 -6.72 19.32 28.56
N ASP A 279 -6.25 19.29 27.31
CA ASP A 279 -6.41 18.10 26.43
C ASP A 279 -5.10 17.34 26.13
N SER A 280 -4.25 17.18 27.15
CA SER A 280 -3.01 16.41 27.09
C SER A 280 -3.21 14.88 27.09
N ALA A 281 -4.21 14.37 26.36
CA ALA A 281 -4.48 12.93 26.28
C ALA A 281 -4.50 12.36 24.86
N SER A 282 -4.29 13.15 23.79
CA SER A 282 -4.30 12.56 22.43
C SER A 282 -3.41 13.19 21.35
N VAL A 283 -2.56 14.18 21.67
CA VAL A 283 -1.51 14.65 20.74
C VAL A 283 -0.18 14.55 21.46
N SER A 284 0.61 13.53 21.14
CA SER A 284 1.98 13.40 21.61
C SER A 284 2.83 14.52 21.01
N VAL A 285 2.88 15.67 21.68
CA VAL A 285 3.90 16.69 21.44
C VAL A 285 5.17 16.17 22.10
N SER A 286 6.21 15.90 21.30
CA SER A 286 7.45 15.34 21.82
C SER A 286 8.15 16.34 22.75
N GLU A 287 8.68 15.87 23.87
CA GLU A 287 9.39 16.67 24.89
C GLU A 287 10.78 17.19 24.42
N THR A 288 11.13 17.07 23.14
CA THR A 288 12.51 17.26 22.65
C THR A 288 12.91 18.71 22.39
N VAL A 289 11.97 19.59 22.01
CA VAL A 289 12.27 21.01 21.69
C VAL A 289 11.38 21.96 22.47
N THR A 290 12.01 22.80 23.30
CA THR A 290 11.30 23.83 24.08
C THR A 290 11.17 25.15 23.32
N ASP A 291 10.12 25.91 23.60
CA ASP A 291 9.90 27.26 23.09
C ASP A 291 11.09 28.21 23.26
N SER A 292 11.89 27.99 24.32
CA SER A 292 13.08 28.78 24.63
C SER A 292 14.24 28.56 23.65
N GLN A 293 14.24 27.45 22.93
CA GLN A 293 15.25 27.10 21.93
C GLN A 293 14.92 27.68 20.54
N ILE A 294 13.68 28.14 20.33
CA ILE A 294 13.17 28.60 19.03
C ILE A 294 13.16 30.12 18.99
N THR A 295 13.90 30.69 18.03
CA THR A 295 13.89 32.11 17.72
C THR A 295 13.26 32.33 16.35
N VAL A 296 12.06 32.92 16.32
CA VAL A 296 11.42 33.41 15.10
C VAL A 296 11.79 34.87 14.92
N THR A 297 12.45 35.20 13.80
CA THR A 297 12.88 36.58 13.54
C THR A 297 11.65 37.41 13.15
N LYS A 298 11.30 38.42 13.95
CA LYS A 298 10.11 39.29 13.74
C LYS A 298 10.09 39.86 12.32
N ASN A 299 9.03 39.56 11.58
CA ASN A 299 8.72 40.15 10.27
C ASN A 299 7.20 40.24 10.10
N ASP A 300 6.73 41.02 9.12
CA ASP A 300 5.31 41.10 8.70
C ASP A 300 4.89 39.79 7.99
N SER A 301 5.00 38.64 8.66
CA SER A 301 4.58 37.36 8.13
C SER A 301 3.06 37.21 8.22
N CYS A 302 2.42 36.67 7.18
CA CYS A 302 1.00 36.31 7.21
C CYS A 302 0.68 35.14 8.16
N VAL A 303 1.70 34.55 8.78
CA VAL A 303 1.58 33.43 9.71
C VAL A 303 2.00 33.88 11.11
N PRO A 304 1.17 33.66 12.16
CA PRO A 304 1.49 34.03 13.53
C PRO A 304 2.78 33.37 14.07
N ASP A 305 3.49 34.06 14.96
CA ASP A 305 4.71 33.56 15.63
C ASP A 305 4.48 32.22 16.36
N SER A 306 3.31 32.02 16.97
CA SER A 306 2.92 30.75 17.61
C SER A 306 2.85 29.59 16.62
N HIS A 307 2.30 29.83 15.44
CA HIS A 307 2.21 28.82 14.37
C HIS A 307 3.60 28.53 13.79
N MET A 308 4.44 29.55 13.64
CA MET A 308 5.84 29.39 13.21
C MET A 308 6.64 28.53 14.20
N LYS A 309 6.48 28.76 15.51
CA LYS A 309 7.11 27.92 16.53
C LYS A 309 6.64 26.47 16.47
N PHE A 310 5.34 26.24 16.31
CA PHE A 310 4.77 24.90 16.17
C PHE A 310 5.32 24.19 14.92
N ILE A 311 5.44 24.90 13.80
CA ILE A 311 6.05 24.36 12.57
C ILE A 311 7.51 23.97 12.82
N VAL A 312 8.29 24.81 13.53
CA VAL A 312 9.69 24.48 13.86
C VAL A 312 9.78 23.26 14.78
N GLN A 313 8.87 23.09 15.74
CA GLN A 313 8.80 21.87 16.57
C GLN A 313 8.55 20.63 15.70
N LYS A 314 7.59 20.68 14.78
CA LYS A 314 7.29 19.58 13.85
C LYS A 314 8.44 19.26 12.91
N VAL A 315 9.14 20.28 12.41
CA VAL A 315 10.35 20.10 11.60
C VAL A 315 11.46 19.47 12.43
N ALA A 316 11.64 19.88 13.69
CA ALA A 316 12.67 19.30 14.55
C ALA A 316 12.41 17.82 14.86
N GLU A 317 11.15 17.43 15.09
CA GLU A 317 10.74 16.02 15.24
C GLU A 317 11.11 15.18 14.00
N LEU A 318 10.83 15.69 12.80
CA LEU A 318 11.23 15.04 11.54
C LEU A 318 12.76 14.94 11.40
N LEU A 319 13.49 16.01 11.68
CA LEU A 319 14.94 16.01 11.57
C LEU A 319 15.57 15.04 12.57
N ASP A 320 14.93 14.85 13.72
CA ASP A 320 15.35 13.87 14.72
C ASP A 320 15.17 12.42 14.23
N SER A 321 14.03 12.11 13.59
CA SER A 321 13.81 10.78 13.00
C SER A 321 14.76 10.49 11.83
N GLN A 322 15.22 11.53 11.13
CA GLN A 322 16.29 11.44 10.12
C GLN A 322 17.71 11.33 10.71
N GLY A 323 17.83 11.29 12.04
CA GLY A 323 19.09 11.04 12.74
C GLY A 323 19.96 12.28 12.94
N ILE A 324 19.40 13.50 12.93
CA ILE A 324 20.15 14.72 13.26
C ILE A 324 20.30 14.81 14.79
N PRO A 325 21.49 14.53 15.35
CA PRO A 325 21.67 14.39 16.80
C PRO A 325 21.49 15.71 17.55
N CYS A 326 21.51 16.84 16.83
CA CYS A 326 21.32 18.17 17.42
C CYS A 326 19.89 18.38 17.92
N CYS A 327 18.91 17.61 17.45
CA CYS A 327 17.53 17.69 17.93
C CYS A 327 17.36 17.23 19.38
N HIS A 328 18.24 16.37 19.87
CA HIS A 328 18.26 15.90 21.25
C HIS A 328 19.03 16.82 22.22
N CYS A 329 19.65 17.90 21.72
CA CYS A 329 20.46 18.77 22.55
C CYS A 329 19.66 19.97 23.10
N SER A 330 19.55 20.04 24.42
CA SER A 330 18.88 21.14 25.13
C SER A 330 19.49 22.53 24.91
N LYS A 331 20.74 22.60 24.40
CA LYS A 331 21.42 23.87 24.07
C LYS A 331 21.36 24.23 22.59
N THR A 332 20.75 23.39 21.75
CA THR A 332 20.54 23.71 20.34
C THR A 332 19.61 24.91 20.21
N ARG A 333 19.96 25.82 19.31
CA ARG A 333 19.14 26.97 18.92
C ARG A 333 18.60 26.78 17.51
N TYR A 334 17.30 26.97 17.37
CA TYR A 334 16.57 26.95 16.10
C TYR A 334 16.24 28.39 15.71
N ILE A 335 16.81 28.88 14.61
CA ILE A 335 16.63 30.26 14.15
C ILE A 335 15.91 30.24 12.81
N LEU A 336 14.64 30.68 12.82
CA LEU A 336 13.83 30.80 11.61
C LEU A 336 13.89 32.26 11.10
N SER A 337 14.29 32.42 9.83
CA SER A 337 14.49 33.72 9.18
C SER A 337 13.89 33.69 7.77
N PRO A 338 13.20 34.74 7.29
CA PRO A 338 12.61 34.73 5.95
C PRO A 338 13.69 34.73 4.85
N LEU A 339 13.45 33.98 3.78
CA LEU A 339 14.22 34.03 2.54
C LEU A 339 13.45 34.90 1.55
N SER A 340 14.12 35.91 1.01
CA SER A 340 13.69 36.89 -0.01
C SER A 340 13.05 38.20 0.51
N ALA A 341 13.53 39.30 -0.08
CA ALA A 341 13.05 40.66 0.13
C ALA A 341 11.92 40.96 -0.86
N CYS A 342 10.74 41.28 -0.32
CA CYS A 342 9.65 42.05 -0.93
C CYS A 342 9.31 41.76 -2.41
N LYS A 343 8.18 41.08 -2.64
CA LYS A 343 7.05 41.75 -3.31
C LYS A 343 5.69 41.06 -3.22
N ASP A 344 5.60 39.79 -2.86
CA ASP A 344 4.32 39.13 -2.58
C ASP A 344 4.54 38.04 -1.51
N ILE A 345 3.63 37.99 -0.52
CA ILE A 345 3.40 36.94 0.51
C ILE A 345 4.64 36.07 0.87
N PHE A 346 5.25 36.29 2.05
CA PHE A 346 6.38 35.50 2.54
C PHE A 346 6.02 34.03 2.75
N ASN A 347 6.33 33.19 1.78
CA ASN A 347 6.08 31.75 1.83
C ASN A 347 7.36 30.92 1.98
N THR A 348 8.54 31.52 2.15
CA THR A 348 9.82 30.78 2.23
C THR A 348 10.71 31.29 3.37
N PHE A 349 11.25 30.38 4.18
CA PHE A 349 12.04 30.63 5.37
C PHE A 349 13.31 29.79 5.39
N THR A 350 14.44 30.34 5.84
CA THR A 350 15.61 29.58 6.27
C THR A 350 15.46 29.21 7.74
N LEU A 351 15.57 27.92 8.05
CA LEU A 351 15.78 27.41 9.41
C LEU A 351 17.26 27.07 9.61
N ASN A 352 17.92 27.77 10.54
CA ASN A 352 19.28 27.44 10.98
C ASN A 352 19.24 26.71 12.32
N ILE A 353 19.91 25.56 12.41
CA ILE A 353 20.05 24.78 13.64
C ILE A 353 21.50 24.85 14.10
N ILE A 354 21.72 25.48 15.25
CA ILE A 354 23.05 25.74 15.80
C ILE A 354 23.17 24.99 17.13
N CYS A 355 23.97 23.92 17.13
CA CYS A 355 24.29 23.17 18.34
C CYS A 355 25.69 23.58 18.85
N PRO A 356 25.84 23.98 20.12
CA PRO A 356 27.14 24.39 20.65
C PRO A 356 28.12 23.24 20.85
N TYR A 357 27.64 21.99 20.82
CA TYR A 357 28.48 20.78 20.99
C TYR A 357 28.80 20.08 19.67
N GLY A 358 28.15 20.47 18.57
CA GLY A 358 28.42 19.93 17.25
C GLY A 358 29.16 20.95 16.40
N ASN A 359 30.14 20.51 15.59
CA ASN A 359 30.73 21.35 14.54
C ASN A 359 29.78 21.59 13.34
N ALA A 360 28.53 21.13 13.43
CA ALA A 360 27.55 21.20 12.34
C ALA A 360 26.54 22.34 12.60
N ALA A 361 26.58 23.35 11.73
CA ALA A 361 25.46 24.28 11.54
C ALA A 361 24.60 23.75 10.40
N TYR A 362 23.39 23.30 10.69
CA TYR A 362 22.46 22.86 9.65
C TYR A 362 21.66 24.05 9.15
N ARG A 363 21.41 24.08 7.84
CA ARG A 363 20.60 25.10 7.19
C ARG A 363 19.57 24.41 6.30
N PHE A 364 18.30 24.67 6.59
CA PHE A 364 17.16 24.15 5.85
C PHE A 364 16.37 25.30 5.24
N GLU A 365 15.71 25.02 4.12
CA GLU A 365 14.72 25.90 3.50
C GLU A 365 13.33 25.30 3.73
N LEU A 366 12.41 26.12 4.23
CA LEU A 366 11.03 25.76 4.53
C LEU A 366 10.13 26.63 3.68
N SER A 367 9.20 26.00 2.95
CA SER A 367 8.14 26.73 2.26
C SER A 367 6.81 26.51 2.97
N VAL A 368 6.09 27.59 3.27
CA VAL A 368 4.81 27.59 3.99
C VAL A 368 3.81 28.35 3.14
N SER A 369 2.71 27.70 2.77
CA SER A 369 1.59 28.32 2.07
C SER A 369 0.32 28.16 2.90
N PRO A 370 -0.58 29.16 2.95
CA PRO A 370 -1.90 28.99 3.54
C PRO A 370 -2.65 27.87 2.80
N GLY A 371 -3.33 27.00 3.55
CA GLY A 371 -4.17 25.96 2.96
C GLY A 371 -5.44 26.57 2.36
N ASP A 372 -5.88 26.08 1.21
CA ASP A 372 -7.10 26.53 0.55
C ASP A 372 -8.34 26.19 1.40
N GLU A 373 -9.00 27.21 1.98
CA GLU A 373 -10.36 27.08 2.53
C GLU A 373 -11.39 26.76 1.43
N SER A 374 -11.07 27.01 0.15
CA SER A 374 -11.95 26.75 -1.00
C SER A 374 -12.14 25.26 -1.32
N ALA A 375 -11.23 24.38 -0.88
CA ALA A 375 -11.40 22.92 -0.99
C ALA A 375 -12.52 22.38 -0.06
N GLN A 376 -13.12 23.22 0.76
CA GLN A 376 -14.23 22.86 1.65
C GLN A 376 -15.60 22.77 0.95
N LYS A 377 -15.74 23.23 -0.30
CA LYS A 377 -16.99 23.08 -1.08
C LYS A 377 -16.81 22.09 -2.22
N MET A 378 -17.43 20.91 -2.07
CA MET A 378 -17.78 20.09 -3.25
C MET A 378 -18.65 20.92 -4.20
N PRO A 379 -18.56 20.75 -5.53
CA PRO A 379 -19.63 21.18 -6.41
C PRO A 379 -20.90 20.45 -5.99
N ALA A 380 -21.97 21.20 -5.74
CA ALA A 380 -23.28 20.65 -5.48
C ALA A 380 -23.68 19.74 -6.64
N VAL A 381 -23.90 18.46 -6.34
CA VAL A 381 -24.56 17.52 -7.24
C VAL A 381 -25.95 18.11 -7.52
N ALA A 382 -26.22 18.43 -8.78
CA ALA A 382 -27.54 18.88 -9.21
C ALA A 382 -28.56 17.77 -8.93
N GLU A 383 -29.58 18.07 -8.12
CA GLU A 383 -30.70 17.18 -7.90
C GLU A 383 -31.50 16.98 -9.20
N PRO A 384 -32.07 15.78 -9.46
CA PRO A 384 -32.93 15.55 -10.60
C PRO A 384 -34.24 16.33 -10.41
N SER A 385 -34.54 17.21 -11.36
CA SER A 385 -35.82 17.91 -11.44
C SER A 385 -36.97 16.92 -11.49
N ALA A 386 -37.78 16.89 -10.43
CA ALA A 386 -39.07 16.22 -10.41
C ALA A 386 -39.98 16.82 -11.50
N LEU A 387 -40.35 16.00 -12.48
CA LEU A 387 -41.44 16.27 -13.41
C LEU A 387 -42.72 16.44 -12.60
N LYS A 388 -43.20 17.68 -12.52
CA LYS A 388 -44.58 17.98 -12.13
C LYS A 388 -45.49 17.45 -13.22
N GLY A 389 -46.29 16.45 -12.88
CA GLY A 389 -47.50 16.14 -13.62
C GLY A 389 -48.48 17.31 -13.50
N GLY A 390 -49.02 17.72 -14.64
CA GLY A 390 -50.12 18.67 -14.76
C GLY A 390 -50.87 18.34 -16.04
N GLU A 391 -52.10 17.84 -15.83
CA GLU A 391 -53.25 17.68 -16.75
C GLU A 391 -53.09 16.97 -18.09
#